data_AF-A0A2R6GQI6-F1
#
_entry.id   AF-A0A2R6GQI6-F1
#
_cell.length_a   1.000
_cell.length_b   1.000
_cell.length_c   1.000
_cell.angle_alpha   90.00
_cell.angle_beta   90.00
_cell.angle_gamma   90.00
#
_symmetry.space_group_name_H-M   'P 1'
#
loop_
_entity.id
_entity.type
_entity.pdbx_description
1 polymer ?
#
loop_
_entity_poly.entity_id
_entity_poly.type
_entity_poly.pdbx_seq_one_letter_code
_entity_poly.pdbx_strand_id
1 'polypeptide(L)'
;MSRNHLADVPAERLRAALGEVEGKVPTQRLMVALAAKHGVSQTDLAEWYGIERKTVYNWLTRFESANDVASLVTAAKDDPRPGRPRKLSEAELGELRRTLARPPAEAGYDDREWTPPLLRTHIEEAYDLTYSTSSCRRLLRELDSTAGGP
;
A
#
# COMPACT_ATOMS: atom_id res chain seq x y z
N MET A 1 12.25 -32.18 0.49
CA MET A 1 12.61 -31.54 -0.80
C MET A 1 11.87 -30.21 -0.88
N SER A 2 12.57 -29.08 -0.84
CA SER A 2 11.96 -27.75 -0.95
C SER A 2 11.70 -27.42 -2.42
N ARG A 3 10.51 -26.90 -2.74
CA ARG A 3 10.14 -26.40 -4.07
C ARG A 3 11.15 -25.33 -4.51
N ASN A 4 11.67 -25.44 -5.73
CA ASN A 4 12.56 -24.43 -6.31
C ASN A 4 11.74 -23.29 -6.91
N HIS A 5 11.41 -22.30 -6.07
CA HIS A 5 10.58 -21.14 -6.44
C HIS A 5 11.21 -20.21 -7.49
N LEU A 6 12.49 -20.38 -7.81
CA LEU A 6 13.18 -19.52 -8.78
C LEU A 6 13.62 -20.28 -10.02
N ALA A 7 13.00 -21.43 -10.32
CA ALA A 7 13.36 -22.25 -11.48
C ALA A 7 13.38 -21.41 -12.77
N ASP A 8 12.30 -20.67 -13.01
CA ASP A 8 12.08 -19.90 -14.24
C ASP A 8 12.61 -18.45 -14.17
N VAL A 9 13.15 -18.03 -13.02
CA VAL A 9 13.72 -16.68 -12.83
C VAL A 9 15.22 -16.73 -13.07
N PRO A 10 15.75 -16.09 -14.13
CA PRO A 10 17.18 -16.12 -14.42
C PRO A 10 18.00 -15.24 -13.46
N ALA A 11 19.21 -15.67 -13.13
CA ALA A 11 20.08 -14.97 -12.18
C ALA A 11 20.51 -13.58 -12.70
N GLU A 12 20.67 -13.44 -14.01
CA GLU A 12 20.99 -12.17 -14.66
C GLU A 12 19.88 -11.13 -14.49
N ARG A 13 18.61 -11.54 -14.47
CA ARG A 13 17.49 -10.61 -14.25
C ARG A 13 17.44 -10.13 -12.80
N LEU A 14 17.71 -11.03 -11.85
CA LEU A 14 17.84 -10.67 -10.44
C LEU A 14 19.00 -9.67 -10.21
N ARG A 15 20.12 -9.84 -10.91
CA ARG A 15 21.25 -8.89 -10.87
C ARG A 15 20.90 -7.55 -11.51
N ALA A 16 20.19 -7.54 -12.64
CA ALA A 16 19.72 -6.31 -13.26
C ALA A 16 18.77 -5.54 -12.33
N ALA A 17 17.78 -6.24 -11.74
CA ALA A 17 16.86 -5.65 -10.77
C ALA A 17 17.58 -5.09 -9.53
N LEU A 18 18.67 -5.74 -9.10
CA LEU A 18 19.48 -5.27 -7.97
C LEU A 18 20.12 -3.90 -8.24
N GLY A 19 20.43 -3.59 -9.50
CA GLY A 19 20.96 -2.28 -9.92
C GLY A 19 19.89 -1.17 -10.00
N GLU A 20 18.61 -1.53 -9.96
CA GLU A 20 17.48 -0.59 -10.10
C GLU A 20 16.73 -0.34 -8.77
N VAL A 21 16.85 -1.24 -7.80
CA VAL A 21 16.17 -1.07 -6.51
C VAL A 21 16.95 -0.15 -5.57
N GLU A 22 16.20 0.64 -4.81
CA GLU A 22 16.72 1.43 -3.71
C GLU A 22 16.15 0.92 -2.38
N GLY A 23 16.96 1.07 -1.32
CA GLY A 23 16.56 0.76 0.05
C GLY A 23 16.93 -0.65 0.51
N LYS A 24 17.17 -0.79 1.81
CA LYS A 24 17.70 -2.01 2.43
C LYS A 24 16.87 -3.26 2.15
N VAL A 25 15.54 -3.16 2.28
CA VAL A 25 14.65 -4.34 2.20
C VAL A 25 14.54 -4.89 0.77
N PRO A 26 14.28 -4.08 -0.28
CA PRO A 26 14.31 -4.57 -1.66
C PRO A 26 15.65 -5.19 -2.06
N THR A 27 16.77 -4.54 -1.72
CA THR A 27 18.12 -5.08 -1.94
C THR A 27 18.30 -6.44 -1.26
N GLN A 28 17.94 -6.54 0.02
CA GLN A 28 18.04 -7.77 0.78
C GLN A 28 17.22 -8.92 0.16
N ARG A 29 16.00 -8.65 -0.31
CA ARG A 29 15.14 -9.65 -0.97
C ARG A 29 15.77 -10.21 -2.25
N LEU A 30 16.34 -9.34 -3.09
CA LEU A 30 17.02 -9.77 -4.31
C LEU A 30 18.32 -10.54 -4.02
N MET A 31 19.07 -10.16 -2.98
CA MET A 31 20.25 -10.91 -2.54
C MET A 31 19.89 -12.31 -2.01
N VAL A 32 18.79 -12.44 -1.26
CA VAL A 32 18.24 -13.74 -0.83
C VAL A 32 17.86 -14.60 -2.04
N ALA A 33 17.20 -14.01 -3.05
CA ALA A 33 16.83 -14.72 -4.27
C ALA A 33 18.06 -15.19 -5.07
N LEU A 34 19.07 -14.35 -5.22
CA LEU A 34 20.33 -14.71 -5.88
C LEU A 34 21.04 -15.86 -5.15
N ALA A 35 21.17 -15.77 -3.83
CA ALA A 35 21.80 -16.83 -3.03
C ALA A 35 21.03 -18.16 -3.12
N ALA A 36 19.69 -18.11 -3.09
CA ALA A 36 18.86 -19.28 -3.32
C ALA A 36 19.06 -19.89 -4.71
N LYS A 37 19.22 -19.07 -5.76
CA LYS A 37 19.54 -19.52 -7.13
C LYS A 37 20.92 -20.19 -7.21
N HIS A 38 21.84 -19.81 -6.33
CA HIS A 38 23.16 -20.41 -6.18
C HIS A 38 23.19 -21.61 -5.21
N GLY A 39 22.03 -22.12 -4.79
CA GLY A 39 21.92 -23.37 -4.03
C GLY A 39 21.97 -23.21 -2.51
N VAL A 40 21.99 -21.98 -1.98
CA VAL A 40 21.89 -21.74 -0.54
C VAL A 40 20.48 -22.10 -0.07
N SER A 41 20.37 -22.84 1.04
CA SER A 41 19.07 -23.28 1.54
C SER A 41 18.28 -22.14 2.18
N GLN A 42 16.95 -22.24 2.20
CA GLN A 42 16.10 -21.26 2.90
C GLN A 42 16.39 -21.19 4.41
N THR A 43 16.89 -22.28 5.00
CA THR A 43 17.27 -22.33 6.42
C THR A 43 18.54 -21.52 6.66
N ASP A 44 19.57 -21.70 5.84
CA ASP A 44 20.82 -20.93 5.97
C ASP A 44 20.57 -19.44 5.71
N LEU A 45 19.72 -19.10 4.73
CA LEU A 45 19.31 -17.72 4.47
C LEU A 45 18.56 -17.10 5.65
N ALA A 46 17.68 -17.86 6.31
CA ALA A 46 16.98 -17.40 7.50
C ALA A 46 17.97 -17.06 8.62
N GLU A 47 18.96 -17.93 8.83
CA GLU A 47 20.03 -17.73 9.82
C GLU A 47 20.91 -16.51 9.48
N TRP A 48 21.44 -16.44 8.26
CA TRP A 48 22.35 -15.35 7.83
C TRP A 48 21.72 -13.97 7.95
N TYR A 49 20.43 -13.87 7.64
CA TYR A 49 19.69 -12.61 7.65
C TYR A 49 18.91 -12.35 8.95
N GLY A 50 18.93 -13.28 9.91
CA GLY A 50 18.22 -13.15 11.19
C GLY A 50 16.71 -13.00 11.03
N ILE A 51 16.11 -13.71 10.07
CA ILE A 51 14.66 -13.66 9.77
C ILE A 51 14.05 -15.06 9.81
N GLU A 52 12.73 -15.15 9.93
CA GLU A 52 12.05 -16.44 9.88
C GLU A 52 12.17 -17.10 8.50
N ARG A 53 12.32 -18.43 8.47
CA ARG A 53 12.30 -19.22 7.22
C ARG A 53 11.03 -18.99 6.40
N LYS A 54 9.88 -18.76 7.05
CA LYS A 54 8.62 -18.42 6.38
C LYS A 54 8.71 -17.09 5.62
N THR A 55 9.46 -16.13 6.16
CA THR A 55 9.73 -14.85 5.48
C THR A 55 10.58 -15.05 4.23
N VAL A 56 11.63 -15.86 4.31
CA VAL A 56 12.45 -16.25 3.14
C VAL A 56 11.57 -16.91 2.08
N TYR A 57 10.77 -17.91 2.47
CA TYR A 57 9.82 -18.58 1.58
C TYR A 57 8.91 -17.57 0.86
N ASN A 58 8.25 -16.68 1.62
CA ASN A 58 7.33 -15.69 1.07
C ASN A 58 8.03 -14.73 0.10
N TRP A 59 9.27 -14.33 0.38
CA TRP A 59 10.05 -13.48 -0.53
C TRP A 59 10.38 -14.19 -1.83
N LEU A 60 10.74 -15.49 -1.78
CA LEU A 60 11.04 -16.25 -2.99
C LEU A 60 9.80 -16.47 -3.87
N THR A 61 8.65 -16.81 -3.26
CA THR A 61 7.39 -16.99 -3.99
C THR A 61 6.94 -15.72 -4.71
N ARG A 62 7.24 -14.52 -4.18
CA ARG A 62 6.90 -13.26 -4.86
C ARG A 62 7.56 -13.08 -6.22
N PHE A 63 8.71 -13.72 -6.44
CA PHE A 63 9.43 -13.61 -7.72
C PHE A 63 8.96 -14.64 -8.76
N GLU A 64 8.17 -15.64 -8.38
CA GLU A 64 7.67 -16.68 -9.31
C GLU A 64 6.85 -16.11 -10.48
N SER A 65 6.09 -15.05 -10.22
CA SER A 65 5.24 -14.42 -11.23
C SER A 65 5.92 -13.30 -12.02
N ALA A 66 7.19 -12.98 -11.70
CA ALA A 66 7.93 -11.91 -12.36
C ALA A 66 8.59 -12.41 -13.64
N ASN A 67 8.22 -11.81 -14.78
CA ASN A 67 8.65 -12.25 -16.11
C ASN A 67 9.75 -11.37 -16.73
N ASP A 68 10.03 -10.21 -16.12
CA ASP A 68 10.99 -9.22 -16.60
C ASP A 68 11.67 -8.48 -15.42
N VAL A 69 12.59 -7.56 -15.72
CA VAL A 69 13.34 -6.81 -14.69
C VAL A 69 12.42 -5.87 -13.91
N ALA A 70 11.48 -5.18 -14.57
CA ALA A 70 10.57 -4.24 -13.93
C ALA A 70 9.63 -4.92 -12.90
N SER A 71 9.12 -6.10 -13.23
CA SER A 71 8.30 -6.91 -12.34
C SER A 71 9.12 -7.48 -11.16
N LEU A 72 10.41 -7.80 -11.34
CA LEU A 72 11.30 -8.17 -10.24
C LEU A 72 11.58 -7.00 -9.30
N VAL A 73 11.85 -5.81 -9.83
CA VAL A 73 12.00 -4.56 -9.06
C VAL A 73 10.74 -4.28 -8.25
N THR A 74 9.58 -4.48 -8.85
CA THR A 74 8.28 -4.29 -8.21
C THR A 74 8.06 -5.34 -7.11
N ALA A 75 8.28 -6.62 -7.38
CA ALA A 75 8.13 -7.72 -6.42
C ALA A 75 9.11 -7.63 -5.23
N ALA A 76 10.28 -7.00 -5.44
CA ALA A 76 11.24 -6.75 -4.38
C ALA A 76 10.77 -5.64 -3.43
N LYS A 77 9.99 -4.68 -3.91
CA LYS A 77 9.41 -3.60 -3.09
C LYS A 77 8.26 -4.15 -2.25
N ASP A 78 7.96 -3.45 -1.15
CA ASP A 78 6.66 -3.66 -0.52
C ASP A 78 5.60 -3.16 -1.50
N ASP A 79 4.51 -3.91 -1.65
CA ASP A 79 3.31 -3.36 -2.26
C ASP A 79 3.00 -2.04 -1.55
N PRO A 80 2.66 -0.96 -2.29
CA PRO A 80 2.11 0.22 -1.65
C PRO A 80 0.95 -0.29 -0.81
N ARG A 81 1.08 -0.25 0.52
CA ARG A 81 -0.02 -0.66 1.40
C ARG A 81 -1.10 0.37 1.12
N PRO A 82 -2.17 0.05 0.36
CA PRO A 82 -3.28 0.96 0.34
C PRO A 82 -3.72 0.99 1.80
N GLY A 83 -3.77 2.17 2.40
CA GLY A 83 -4.35 2.31 3.73
C GLY A 83 -5.71 1.59 3.74
N ARG A 84 -6.18 1.18 4.93
CA ARG A 84 -7.49 0.53 5.11
C ARG A 84 -8.50 1.12 4.09
N PRO A 85 -9.14 0.29 3.25
CA PRO A 85 -9.99 0.79 2.18
C PRO A 85 -10.90 1.89 2.73
N ARG A 86 -10.86 3.06 2.08
CA ARG A 86 -11.73 4.18 2.46
C ARG A 86 -13.16 3.64 2.44
N LYS A 87 -13.94 3.92 3.50
CA LYS A 87 -15.32 3.41 3.55
C LYS A 87 -16.16 4.02 2.42
N LEU A 88 -15.78 5.22 1.97
CA LEU A 88 -16.34 5.90 0.81
C LEU A 88 -15.55 5.49 -0.45
N SER A 89 -16.28 5.14 -1.50
CA SER A 89 -15.77 5.02 -2.87
C SER A 89 -15.27 6.36 -3.41
N GLU A 90 -14.52 6.35 -4.51
CA GLU A 90 -14.05 7.59 -5.16
C GLU A 90 -15.21 8.46 -5.65
N ALA A 91 -16.32 7.86 -6.09
CA ALA A 91 -17.51 8.60 -6.50
C ALA A 91 -18.16 9.33 -5.32
N GLU A 92 -18.36 8.64 -4.20
CA GLU A 92 -18.91 9.23 -2.97
C GLU A 92 -17.97 10.27 -2.37
N LEU A 93 -16.65 10.07 -2.47
CA LEU A 93 -15.66 11.06 -2.04
C LEU A 93 -15.73 12.34 -2.91
N GLY A 94 -15.96 12.18 -4.21
CA GLY A 94 -16.17 13.30 -5.13
C GLY A 94 -17.44 14.08 -4.84
N GLU A 95 -18.53 13.38 -4.50
CA GLU A 95 -19.78 14.01 -4.06
C GLU A 95 -19.62 14.73 -2.72
N LEU A 96 -19.06 14.05 -1.73
CA LEU A 96 -18.78 14.63 -0.42
C LEU A 96 -17.93 15.90 -0.56
N ARG A 97 -16.88 15.89 -1.40
CA ARG A 97 -16.07 17.09 -1.67
C ARG A 97 -16.91 18.26 -2.21
N ARG A 98 -17.85 18.01 -3.13
CA ARG A 98 -18.75 19.07 -3.65
C ARG A 98 -19.69 19.59 -2.57
N THR A 99 -20.18 18.74 -1.68
CA THR A 99 -21.02 19.14 -0.55
C THR A 99 -20.24 20.00 0.44
N LEU A 100 -19.02 19.59 0.81
CA LEU A 100 -18.18 20.31 1.77
C LEU A 100 -17.63 21.64 1.23
N ALA A 101 -17.61 21.84 -0.08
CA ALA A 101 -17.25 23.10 -0.71
C ALA A 101 -18.30 24.22 -0.50
N ARG A 102 -19.48 23.89 0.04
CA ARG A 102 -20.58 24.82 0.30
C ARG A 102 -20.86 24.89 1.81
N PRO A 103 -21.48 25.96 2.34
CA PRO A 103 -21.81 26.04 3.76
C PRO A 103 -22.75 24.91 4.20
N PRO A 104 -22.67 24.43 5.46
CA PRO A 104 -23.54 23.35 5.95
C PRO A 104 -25.04 23.63 5.82
N ALA A 105 -25.44 24.90 5.83
CA ALA A 105 -26.81 25.33 5.57
C ALA A 105 -27.38 24.81 4.24
N GLU A 106 -26.56 24.69 3.19
CA GLU A 106 -26.99 24.12 1.91
C GLU A 106 -27.18 22.60 1.95
N ALA A 107 -26.61 21.93 2.95
CA ALA A 107 -26.83 20.52 3.23
C ALA A 107 -27.91 20.27 4.30
N GLY A 108 -28.59 21.33 4.77
CA GLY A 108 -29.69 21.24 5.73
C GLY A 108 -29.29 21.36 7.21
N TYR A 109 -28.05 21.77 7.52
CA TYR A 109 -27.58 21.94 8.90
C TYR A 109 -27.54 23.42 9.32
N ASP A 110 -27.99 23.73 10.54
CA ASP A 110 -27.93 25.08 11.13
C ASP A 110 -26.54 25.36 11.74
N ASP A 111 -25.49 25.18 10.94
CA ASP A 111 -24.10 25.37 11.32
C ASP A 111 -23.39 26.30 10.33
N ARG A 112 -22.46 27.12 10.85
CA ARG A 112 -21.72 28.10 10.05
C ARG A 112 -20.60 27.47 9.21
N GLU A 113 -20.02 26.37 9.69
CA GLU A 113 -18.84 25.73 9.09
C GLU A 113 -18.90 24.21 9.28
N TRP A 114 -18.25 23.47 8.36
CA TRP A 114 -18.11 22.03 8.49
C TRP A 114 -17.16 21.67 9.63
N THR A 115 -17.72 21.07 10.68
CA THR A 115 -16.93 20.55 11.80
C THR A 115 -16.79 19.02 11.71
N PRO A 116 -15.76 18.40 12.32
CA PRO A 116 -15.64 16.94 12.32
C PRO A 116 -16.86 16.19 12.88
N PRO A 117 -17.54 16.65 13.96
CA PRO A 117 -18.80 16.07 14.39
C PRO A 117 -19.91 16.21 13.35
N LEU A 118 -20.05 17.38 12.72
CA LEU A 118 -21.08 17.61 11.71
C LEU A 118 -20.87 16.75 10.46
N LEU A 119 -19.62 16.65 10.00
CA LEU A 119 -19.25 15.75 8.90
C LEU A 119 -19.57 14.29 9.23
N ARG A 120 -19.38 13.86 10.48
CA ARG A 120 -19.72 12.50 10.88
C ARG A 120 -21.22 12.25 10.71
N THR A 121 -22.06 13.15 11.22
CA THR A 121 -23.53 13.08 11.06
C THR A 121 -23.89 13.02 9.59
N HIS A 122 -23.32 13.90 8.77
CA HIS A 122 -23.59 13.92 7.34
C HIS A 122 -23.19 12.62 6.63
N ILE A 123 -22.03 12.05 6.96
CA ILE A 123 -21.61 10.79 6.34
C ILE A 123 -22.51 9.63 6.75
N GLU A 124 -22.96 9.61 8.01
CA GLU A 124 -23.86 8.59 8.52
C GLU A 124 -25.24 8.69 7.85
N GLU A 125 -25.78 9.90 7.67
CA GLU A 125 -27.07 10.13 7.02
C GLU A 125 -27.05 9.91 5.50
N ALA A 126 -26.00 10.35 4.81
CA ALA A 126 -25.93 10.32 3.34
C ALA A 126 -25.43 8.99 2.77
N TYR A 127 -24.58 8.25 3.51
CA TYR A 127 -23.89 7.07 3.00
C TYR A 127 -24.07 5.81 3.88
N ASP A 128 -24.76 5.91 5.02
CA ASP A 128 -24.89 4.81 6.00
C ASP A 128 -23.53 4.28 6.51
N LEU A 129 -22.57 5.18 6.68
CA LEU A 129 -21.20 4.85 7.09
C LEU A 129 -20.82 5.51 8.42
N THR A 130 -20.43 4.71 9.41
CA THR A 130 -19.92 5.25 10.67
C THR A 130 -18.45 5.65 10.57
N TYR A 131 -18.13 6.92 10.81
CA TYR A 131 -16.75 7.39 10.98
C TYR A 131 -16.45 7.78 12.42
N SER A 132 -15.19 7.64 12.85
CA SER A 132 -14.74 8.25 14.10
C SER A 132 -14.53 9.76 13.89
N THR A 133 -14.68 10.57 14.94
CA THR A 133 -14.42 12.01 14.86
C THR A 133 -13.00 12.33 14.39
N SER A 134 -12.00 11.52 14.80
CA SER A 134 -10.61 11.65 14.33
C SER A 134 -10.47 11.37 12.83
N SER A 135 -11.22 10.40 12.31
CA SER A 135 -11.29 10.11 10.87
C SER A 135 -11.94 11.26 10.10
N CYS A 136 -13.06 11.82 10.59
CA CYS A 136 -13.71 12.98 9.98
C CYS A 136 -12.81 14.22 9.98
N ARG A 137 -12.07 14.48 11.08
CA ARG A 137 -11.11 15.59 11.12
C ARG A 137 -10.00 15.44 10.08
N ARG A 138 -9.49 14.21 9.91
CA ARG A 138 -8.48 13.92 8.88
C ARG A 138 -9.08 14.10 7.49
N LEU A 139 -10.31 13.63 7.27
CA LEU A 139 -11.01 13.72 6.00
C LEU A 139 -11.29 15.19 5.59
N LEU A 140 -11.74 16.05 6.52
CA LEU A 140 -11.90 17.49 6.25
C LEU A 140 -10.59 18.10 5.76
N ARG A 141 -9.48 17.88 6.48
CA ARG A 141 -8.17 18.41 6.06
C ARG A 141 -7.70 17.88 4.71
N GLU A 142 -7.90 16.58 4.45
CA GLU A 142 -7.57 16.00 3.14
C GLU A 142 -8.38 16.69 2.03
N LEU A 143 -9.68 16.90 2.22
CA LEU A 143 -10.56 17.49 1.22
C LEU A 143 -10.33 19.00 1.04
N ASP A 144 -10.07 19.76 2.11
CA ASP A 144 -9.72 21.18 2.08
C ASP A 144 -8.39 21.41 1.35
N SER A 145 -7.37 20.61 1.68
CA SER A 145 -6.06 20.70 1.01
C SER A 145 -6.09 20.31 -0.47
N THR A 146 -7.09 19.53 -0.91
CA THR A 146 -7.28 19.23 -2.34
C THR A 146 -8.00 20.35 -3.09
N ALA A 147 -8.65 21.29 -2.38
CA ALA A 147 -9.32 22.44 -3.00
C ALA A 147 -8.36 23.62 -3.30
N GLY A 148 -7.08 23.51 -2.90
CA GLY A 148 -6.04 24.51 -3.12
C GLY A 148 -4.78 23.93 -3.75
N GLY A 149 -4.77 23.78 -5.08
CA GLY A 149 -3.59 23.46 -5.89
C GLY A 149 -3.93 23.58 -7.38
N PRO A 150 -3.03 24.17 -8.19
CA PRO A 150 -3.32 25.20 -9.21
C PRO A 150 -4.22 24.78 -10.38
#